data_AF-A0A090E5Z4-F1
#
_entry.id   AF-A0A090E5Z4-F1
#
_cell.length_a   1.000
_cell.length_b   1.000
_cell.length_c   1.000
_cell.angle_alpha   90.00
_cell.angle_beta   90.00
_cell.angle_gamma   90.00
#
_symmetry.space_group_name_H-M   'P 1'
#
loop_
_entity.id
_entity.type
_entity.pdbx_description
1 polymer ?
#
loop_
_entity_poly.entity_id
_entity_poly.type
_entity_poly.pdbx_seq_one_letter_code
_entity_poly.pdbx_strand_id
1 'polypeptide(L)'
;MTRPIVEIGDRVAVVATVTERVKDRVTLTLDGNSHSYSMVEPNAKVGDKLRLEGEVVHVDDDLGRTTVQVLGRVSVDTKSVEMITRRCDLDHIGSNVPGHPRPRTPPTPHG
;
A
#
# COMPACT_ATOMS: atom_id res chain seq x y z
N MET A 1 23.94 6.07 -4.81
CA MET A 1 22.89 5.18 -5.34
C MET A 1 21.58 5.60 -4.69
N THR A 2 20.64 6.08 -5.48
CA THR A 2 19.37 6.70 -5.04
C THR A 2 18.55 5.69 -4.26
N ARG A 3 18.31 5.93 -2.97
CA ARG A 3 17.34 5.17 -2.18
C ARG A 3 15.97 5.38 -2.83
N PRO A 4 15.18 4.33 -3.11
CA PRO A 4 13.80 4.54 -3.53
C PRO A 4 13.11 5.32 -2.42
N ILE A 5 12.71 6.55 -2.75
CA ILE A 5 11.99 7.43 -1.82
C ILE A 5 10.56 6.93 -1.84
N VAL A 6 10.16 6.24 -0.77
CA VAL A 6 8.76 5.89 -0.52
C VAL A 6 8.21 6.93 0.44
N GLU A 7 7.02 7.42 0.16
CA GLU A 7 6.34 8.43 0.94
C GLU A 7 5.04 7.87 1.52
N ILE A 8 4.54 8.53 2.56
CA ILE A 8 3.25 8.16 3.17
C ILE A 8 2.12 8.40 2.15
N GLY A 9 1.35 7.35 1.90
CA GLY A 9 0.30 7.30 0.88
C GLY A 9 0.73 6.66 -0.45
N ASP A 10 1.99 6.27 -0.61
CA ASP A 10 2.40 5.45 -1.76
C ASP A 10 1.84 4.03 -1.64
N ARG A 11 1.47 3.46 -2.79
CA ARG A 11 1.06 2.06 -2.89
C ARG A 11 2.27 1.21 -3.24
N VAL A 12 2.60 0.28 -2.36
CA VAL A 12 3.76 -0.60 -2.48
C VAL A 12 3.34 -2.05 -2.32
N ALA A 13 4.07 -2.95 -2.98
CA ALA A 13 3.95 -4.38 -2.79
C ALA A 13 5.10 -4.87 -1.91
N VAL A 14 4.77 -5.73 -0.95
CA VAL A 14 5.75 -6.41 -0.11
C VAL A 14 5.66 -7.91 -0.37
N VAL A 15 6.80 -8.58 -0.45
CA VAL A 15 6.85 -10.03 -0.66
C VAL A 15 6.93 -10.72 0.69
N ALA A 16 5.89 -11.47 1.04
CA ALA A 16 5.84 -12.31 2.22
C ALA A 16 5.98 -13.78 1.82
N THR A 17 6.66 -14.58 2.64
CA THR A 17 6.78 -16.02 2.44
C THR A 17 5.85 -16.74 3.41
N VAL A 18 5.05 -17.68 2.90
CA VAL A 18 4.18 -18.52 3.69
C VAL A 18 5.03 -19.58 4.39
N THR A 19 5.09 -19.54 5.72
CA THR A 19 5.85 -20.50 6.53
C THR A 19 4.97 -21.62 7.06
N GLU A 20 3.71 -21.33 7.34
CA GLU A 20 2.78 -22.29 7.90
C GLU A 20 1.38 -22.06 7.33
N ARG A 21 0.60 -23.14 7.19
CA ARG A 21 -0.81 -23.09 6.82
C ARG A 21 -1.62 -23.89 7.81
N VAL A 22 -2.66 -23.27 8.35
CA VAL A 22 -3.62 -23.86 9.28
C VAL A 22 -5.04 -23.65 8.74
N LYS A 23 -5.59 -24.71 8.13
CA LYS A 23 -6.90 -24.72 7.45
C LYS A 23 -6.98 -23.63 6.36
N ASP A 24 -7.68 -22.54 6.67
CA ASP A 24 -7.96 -21.39 5.80
C ASP A 24 -7.04 -20.19 6.10
N ARG A 25 -6.27 -20.26 7.19
CA ARG A 25 -5.31 -19.23 7.57
C ARG A 25 -3.90 -19.65 7.22
N VAL A 26 -3.11 -18.69 6.78
CA VAL A 26 -1.68 -18.85 6.51
C VAL A 26 -0.89 -17.91 7.39
N THR A 27 0.22 -18.43 7.91
CA THR A 27 1.23 -17.66 8.62
C THR A 27 2.30 -17.26 7.62
N LEU A 28 2.54 -15.96 7.57
CA LEU A 28 3.44 -15.27 6.67
C LEU A 28 4.60 -14.70 7.48
N THR A 29 5.77 -14.72 6.87
CA THR A 29 6.95 -14.03 7.38
C THR A 29 7.49 -13.11 6.30
N LEU A 30 8.00 -11.95 6.70
CA LEU A 30 8.55 -10.97 5.78
C LEU A 30 10.05 -10.90 5.98
N ASP A 31 10.77 -10.76 4.88
CA ASP A 31 12.21 -10.61 4.92
C ASP A 31 12.56 -9.25 5.56
N GLY A 32 13.38 -9.29 6.61
CA GLY A 32 13.71 -8.10 7.42
C GLY A 32 12.79 -7.85 8.61
N ASN A 33 11.81 -8.71 8.88
CA ASN A 33 10.98 -8.63 10.09
C ASN A 33 10.92 -10.00 10.80
N SER A 34 11.20 -10.02 12.11
CA SER A 34 11.06 -11.23 12.93
C SER A 34 9.62 -11.54 13.34
N HIS A 35 8.66 -10.70 12.92
CA HIS A 35 7.24 -10.91 13.22
C HIS A 35 6.57 -11.80 12.18
N SER A 36 5.76 -12.75 12.67
CA SER A 36 4.87 -13.56 11.85
C SER A 36 3.47 -12.94 11.78
N TYR A 37 2.86 -12.99 10.60
CA TYR A 37 1.55 -12.41 10.33
C TYR A 37 0.60 -13.50 9.87
N SER A 38 -0.62 -13.53 10.42
CA SER A 38 -1.61 -14.55 10.06
C SER A 38 -2.75 -13.94 9.26
N MET A 39 -2.88 -14.31 7.98
CA MET A 39 -3.99 -13.90 7.13
C MET A 39 -4.88 -15.07 6.73
N VAL A 40 -6.10 -14.76 6.30
CA VAL A 40 -6.96 -15.73 5.63
C VAL A 40 -6.53 -15.76 4.17
N GLU A 41 -6.00 -16.90 3.72
CA GLU A 41 -5.68 -17.08 2.30
C GLU A 41 -5.86 -18.54 1.86
N PRO A 42 -7.05 -18.92 1.36
CA PRO A 42 -7.36 -20.32 1.02
C PRO A 42 -6.49 -20.89 -0.10
N ASN A 43 -5.99 -20.04 -1.00
CA ASN A 43 -5.24 -20.46 -2.19
C ASN A 43 -3.74 -20.61 -1.95
N ALA A 44 -3.19 -20.00 -0.89
CA ALA A 44 -1.76 -20.00 -0.62
C ALA A 44 -1.26 -21.34 -0.04
N LYS A 45 -0.06 -21.76 -0.41
CA LYS A 45 0.59 -22.99 0.10
C LYS A 45 1.82 -22.65 0.94
N VAL A 46 2.26 -23.57 1.77
CA VAL A 46 3.54 -23.39 2.50
C VAL A 46 4.68 -23.33 1.50
N GLY A 47 5.54 -22.32 1.64
CA GLY A 47 6.62 -21.99 0.71
C GLY A 47 6.24 -21.03 -0.41
N ASP A 48 4.96 -20.68 -0.58
CA ASP A 48 4.56 -19.67 -1.55
C ASP A 48 5.06 -18.28 -1.16
N LYS A 49 5.35 -17.46 -2.17
CA LYS A 49 5.66 -16.05 -2.02
C LYS A 49 4.42 -15.25 -2.39
N LEU A 50 3.77 -14.66 -1.39
CA LEU A 50 2.64 -13.78 -1.59
C LEU A 50 3.11 -12.34 -1.74
N ARG A 51 2.62 -11.67 -2.78
CA ARG A 51 2.76 -10.22 -2.93
C ARG A 51 1.57 -9.58 -2.21
N LEU A 52 1.85 -8.85 -1.15
CA LEU A 52 0.86 -8.08 -0.41
C LEU A 52 0.97 -6.63 -0.83
N GLU A 53 -0.08 -6.12 -1.47
CA GLU A 53 -0.15 -4.72 -1.90
C GLU A 53 -0.85 -3.89 -0.83
N GLY A 54 -0.22 -2.79 -0.42
CA GLY A 54 -0.77 -1.91 0.60
C GLY A 54 -0.27 -0.49 0.50
N GLU A 55 -0.83 0.35 1.35
CA GLU A 55 -0.50 1.77 1.41
C GLU A 55 0.55 2.03 2.51
N VAL A 56 1.57 2.82 2.20
CA VAL A 56 2.56 3.24 3.18
C VAL A 56 1.90 4.19 4.18
N VAL A 57 1.90 3.82 5.46
CA VAL A 57 1.33 4.64 6.55
C VAL A 57 2.40 5.29 7.42
N HIS A 58 3.63 4.77 7.43
CA HIS A 58 4.74 5.32 8.18
C HIS A 58 6.08 4.95 7.52
N VAL A 59 7.03 5.88 7.51
CA VAL A 59 8.38 5.67 6.96
C VAL A 59 9.40 6.13 8.01
N ASP A 60 10.22 5.21 8.48
CA ASP A 60 11.37 5.46 9.34
C ASP A 60 12.63 5.53 8.48
N ASP A 61 13.01 6.73 8.03
CA ASP A 61 14.26 6.93 7.24
C ASP A 61 15.51 6.63 8.07
N ASP A 62 15.49 6.93 9.37
CA ASP A 62 16.61 6.68 10.30
C ASP A 62 16.97 5.20 10.40
N LEU A 63 15.95 4.34 10.45
CA LEU A 63 16.10 2.89 10.56
C LEU A 63 15.98 2.16 9.22
N GLY A 64 15.66 2.88 8.14
CA GLY A 64 15.40 2.32 6.82
C GLY A 64 14.16 1.41 6.74
N ARG A 65 13.18 1.59 7.63
CA ARG A 65 11.97 0.74 7.69
C ARG A 65 10.73 1.47 7.19
N THR A 66 9.87 0.75 6.50
CA THR A 66 8.60 1.27 6.00
C THR A 66 7.46 0.42 6.56
N THR A 67 6.44 1.07 7.10
CA THR A 67 5.22 0.40 7.58
C THR A 67 4.12 0.57 6.55
N VAL A 68 3.62 -0.56 6.07
CA VAL A 68 2.59 -0.66 5.05
C VAL A 68 1.32 -1.19 5.70
N GLN A 69 0.19 -0.56 5.38
CA GLN A 69 -1.13 -1.00 5.76
C GLN A 69 -1.68 -1.92 4.67
N VAL A 70 -1.70 -3.21 4.97
CA VAL A 70 -2.26 -4.27 4.11
C VAL A 70 -3.48 -4.87 4.81
N LEU A 71 -3.28 -5.95 5.57
CA LEU A 71 -4.26 -6.60 6.44
C LEU A 71 -4.11 -6.16 7.90
N GLY A 72 -3.07 -5.37 8.18
CA GLY A 72 -2.66 -4.86 9.48
C GLY A 72 -1.49 -3.89 9.26
N ARG A 73 -0.88 -3.42 10.37
CA ARG A 73 0.35 -2.62 10.30
C ARG A 73 1.54 -3.54 10.18
N VAL A 74 2.20 -3.49 9.03
CA VAL A 74 3.30 -4.37 8.70
C VAL A 74 4.55 -3.55 8.43
N SER A 75 5.54 -3.63 9.32
CA SER A 75 6.84 -2.97 9.11
C SER A 75 7.80 -3.91 8.38
N VAL A 76 8.43 -3.40 7.32
CA VAL A 76 9.39 -4.11 6.47
C VAL A 76 10.57 -3.19 6.17
N ASP A 77 11.66 -3.75 5.66
CA ASP A 77 12.77 -2.96 5.16
C ASP A 77 12.34 -2.20 3.89
N THR A 78 12.74 -0.94 3.78
CA THR A 78 12.38 -0.07 2.65
C THR A 78 12.99 -0.54 1.33
N LYS A 79 14.04 -1.36 1.36
CA LYS A 79 14.62 -1.96 0.14
C LYS A 79 13.87 -3.21 -0.32
N SER A 80 13.08 -3.82 0.57
CA SER A 80 12.29 -5.00 0.28
C SER A 80 10.89 -4.67 -0.24
N VAL A 81 10.54 -3.38 -0.33
CA VAL A 81 9.26 -2.93 -0.92
C VAL A 81 9.42 -2.64 -2.40
N GLU A 82 8.44 -3.06 -3.18
CA GLU A 82 8.35 -2.76 -4.59
C GLU A 82 7.32 -1.65 -4.81
N MET A 83 7.74 -0.57 -5.46
CA MET A 83 6.84 0.55 -5.76
C MET A 83 5.80 0.11 -6.81
N ILE A 84 4.51 0.21 -6.47
CA ILE A 84 3.41 -0.12 -7.40
C ILE A 84 2.82 1.14 -7.99
N THR A 85 2.44 2.09 -7.15
CA THR A 85 1.84 3.35 -7.57
C THR A 85 2.29 4.45 -6.65
N ARG A 86 2.85 5.51 -7.24
CA ARG A 86 3.20 6.70 -6.49
C ARG A 86 1.97 7.55 -6.26
N ARG A 87 1.83 8.13 -5.07
CA ARG A 87 0.75 9.06 -4.73
C ARG A 87 0.61 10.20 -5.75
N CYS A 88 1.73 10.73 -6.23
CA CYS A 88 1.78 11.81 -7.22
C CYS A 88 1.10 11.48 -8.58
N ASP A 89 0.82 10.22 -8.88
CA ASP A 89 0.08 9.84 -10.10
C ASP A 89 -1.42 10.09 -9.95
N LEU A 90 -1.95 10.04 -8.72
CA LEU A 90 -3.39 10.25 -8.44
C LEU A 90 -3.77 11.73 -8.37
N ASP A 91 -2.82 12.64 -8.16
CA ASP A 91 -3.06 14.08 -8.18
C ASP A 91 -3.30 14.64 -9.61
N HIS A 92 -3.16 13.82 -10.66
CA HIS A 92 -3.41 14.23 -12.05
C HIS A 92 -4.82 13.92 -12.58
N ILE A 93 -5.71 13.26 -11.82
CA ILE A 93 -7.08 12.98 -12.28
C ILE A 93 -8.14 13.92 -11.64
N GLY A 94 -7.75 14.96 -10.90
CA GLY A 94 -8.76 15.77 -10.20
C GLY A 94 -8.45 17.21 -9.83
N SER A 95 -7.26 17.75 -10.08
CA SER A 95 -6.92 19.10 -9.63
C SER A 95 -7.07 20.16 -10.73
N ASN A 96 -8.31 20.59 -10.92
CA ASN A 96 -8.68 21.98 -11.20
C ASN A 96 -7.98 22.68 -12.38
N VAL A 97 -8.37 22.37 -13.63
CA VAL A 97 -8.14 23.24 -14.79
C VAL A 97 -8.71 24.65 -14.51
N PRO A 98 -7.90 25.72 -14.44
CA PRO A 98 -8.40 27.08 -14.44
C PRO A 98 -8.93 27.38 -15.85
N GLY A 99 -10.24 27.36 -16.02
CA GLY A 99 -10.86 27.71 -17.31
C GLY A 99 -12.16 27.04 -17.67
N HIS A 100 -12.71 26.12 -16.86
CA HIS A 100 -14.03 25.57 -17.13
C HIS A 100 -15.13 26.44 -16.50
N PRO A 101 -15.95 27.17 -17.29
CA PRO A 101 -17.05 27.92 -16.72
C PRO A 101 -18.07 26.93 -16.14
N ARG A 102 -18.35 27.05 -14.83
CA ARG A 102 -19.50 26.36 -14.23
C ARG A 102 -20.75 26.71 -15.03
N PRO A 103 -21.61 25.73 -15.39
CA PRO A 103 -22.96 26.04 -15.85
C PRO A 103 -23.66 26.79 -14.73
N ARG A 104 -23.99 28.07 -14.96
CA ARG A 104 -24.88 28.82 -14.08
C ARG A 104 -26.26 28.19 -14.20
N THR A 105 -26.67 27.40 -13.21
CA THR A 105 -28.08 27.05 -13.06
C THR A 105 -28.86 28.35 -12.86
N PRO A 106 -29.84 28.69 -13.72
CA PRO A 106 -30.66 29.86 -13.50
C PRO A 106 -31.47 29.66 -12.21
N PRO A 107 -31.63 30.69 -11.35
CA PRO A 107 -32.53 30.58 -10.21
C PRO A 107 -33.95 30.34 -10.71
N THR A 108 -34.58 29.28 -10.20
CA THR A 108 -35.98 28.97 -10.44
C THR A 108 -36.84 30.07 -9.81
N PRO A 109 -37.71 30.77 -10.55
CA PRO A 109 -38.61 31.74 -9.94
C PRO A 109 -39.68 30.99 -9.14
N HIS A 110 -39.76 31.28 -7.84
CA HIS A 110 -40.95 30.98 -7.05
C HIS A 110 -41.98 32.06 -7.35
N GLY A 111 -43.10 31.64 -7.97
CA GLY A 111 -44.31 32.45 -8.08
C GLY A 111 -45.10 32.48 -6.79
#